data_AF-A0A833PG56-F1
#
_entry.id   AF-A0A833PG56-F1
#
_cell.length_a   1.000
_cell.length_b   1.000
_cell.length_c   1.000
_cell.angle_alpha   90.00
_cell.angle_beta   90.00
_cell.angle_gamma   90.00
#
_symmetry.space_group_name_H-M   'P 1'
#
loop_
_entity.id
_entity.type
_entity.pdbx_description
1 polymer ?
#
loop_
_entity_poly.entity_id
_entity_poly.type
_entity_poly.pdbx_seq_one_letter_code
_entity_poly.pdbx_strand_id
1 'polypeptide(L)'
;MKFKSRNLKEIAECIIGDKEHFPYRSSSYITEFFEECDLPFKHNGTTRWSWTSERLQELLEVPCPTNSLPDKFVHVLRVLMHKSDATEHDPYRVNALSQLNKPLSREGFEAFYGSDNNLYIRNLKTNNFIKPNENPHRPFSEEELKKRKFLIDFLDKGSEDDLIEKILLPLFRILGFQRITVAGHKNKALEYGKDIWMKFLLPTQHIIYFGIQVKKGKLDSSGMTKIGNHNIAEIYNQTTMMLGHEIFDPETNKRLLVDHAYIVAGGEITKAARNWLGNKLDANKRSQIIFMDREDILNLFTVNTIEVPIIT
;
A
#
# COMPACT_ATOMS: atom_id res chain seq x y z
N MET A 1 -8.70 16.92 -9.31
CA MET A 1 -7.98 18.18 -8.95
C MET A 1 -7.78 19.00 -10.22
N LYS A 2 -7.58 20.32 -10.19
CA LYS A 2 -7.38 21.10 -11.42
C LYS A 2 -6.24 22.11 -11.27
N PHE A 3 -5.11 21.80 -11.90
CA PHE A 3 -4.00 22.74 -12.00
C PHE A 3 -4.34 23.86 -12.98
N LYS A 4 -3.72 25.03 -12.81
CA LYS A 4 -3.85 26.14 -13.75
C LYS A 4 -3.17 25.76 -15.07
N SER A 5 -3.78 26.12 -16.20
CA SER A 5 -3.29 25.77 -17.54
C SER A 5 -1.84 26.20 -17.79
N ARG A 6 -1.42 27.35 -17.23
CA ARG A 6 -0.03 27.82 -17.31
C ARG A 6 0.95 26.84 -16.65
N ASN A 7 0.62 26.36 -15.45
CA ASN A 7 1.50 25.46 -14.70
C ASN A 7 1.54 24.08 -15.35
N LEU A 8 0.40 23.62 -15.88
CA LEU A 8 0.34 22.36 -16.63
C LEU A 8 1.16 22.41 -17.92
N LYS A 9 1.11 23.53 -18.64
CA LYS A 9 1.99 23.78 -19.79
C LYS A 9 3.47 23.73 -19.41
N GLU A 10 3.87 24.38 -18.32
CA GLU A 10 5.27 24.36 -17.86
C GLU A 10 5.74 22.93 -17.51
N ILE A 11 4.87 22.08 -16.93
CA ILE A 11 5.16 20.66 -16.68
C ILE A 11 5.23 19.88 -18.01
N ALA A 12 4.32 20.14 -18.94
CA ALA A 12 4.33 19.53 -20.27
C ALA A 12 5.62 19.88 -21.03
N GLU A 13 6.12 21.11 -20.92
CA GLU A 13 7.39 21.54 -21.51
C GLU A 13 8.60 20.80 -20.90
N CYS A 14 8.56 20.43 -19.61
CA CYS A 14 9.56 19.52 -19.02
C CYS A 14 9.50 18.13 -19.66
N ILE A 15 8.29 17.56 -19.83
CA ILE A 15 8.12 16.22 -20.41
C ILE A 15 8.61 16.16 -21.85
N ILE A 16 8.24 17.13 -22.68
CA ILE A 16 8.63 17.14 -24.10
C ILE A 16 10.07 17.63 -24.33
N GLY A 17 10.75 18.08 -23.27
CA GLY A 17 12.13 18.57 -23.33
C GLY A 17 12.29 19.95 -23.97
N ASP A 18 11.25 20.79 -23.89
CA ASP A 18 11.32 22.21 -24.29
C ASP A 18 11.75 23.11 -23.11
N LYS A 19 11.97 22.53 -21.91
CA LYS A 19 12.66 23.16 -20.78
C LYS A 19 14.11 22.70 -20.68
N GLU A 20 14.96 23.61 -20.20
CA GLU A 20 16.34 23.32 -19.83
C GLU A 20 16.41 22.12 -18.87
N HIS A 21 17.49 21.33 -18.99
CA HIS A 21 17.77 20.14 -18.18
C HIS A 21 16.83 18.95 -18.41
N PHE A 22 15.99 18.99 -19.45
CA PHE A 22 15.21 17.85 -19.91
C PHE A 22 15.59 17.48 -21.36
N PRO A 23 15.67 16.18 -21.69
CA PRO A 23 16.00 15.74 -23.04
C PRO A 23 14.82 16.05 -23.99
N TYR A 24 15.14 16.61 -25.16
CA TYR A 24 14.17 16.87 -26.21
C TYR A 24 13.46 15.59 -26.65
N ARG A 25 12.12 15.59 -26.68
CA ARG A 25 11.30 14.47 -27.15
C ARG A 25 10.47 14.88 -28.37
N SER A 26 10.69 14.21 -29.49
CA SER A 26 9.83 14.28 -30.69
C SER A 26 8.49 13.57 -30.44
N SER A 27 7.54 13.63 -31.38
CA SER A 27 6.24 12.95 -31.26
C SER A 27 6.36 11.43 -30.96
N SER A 28 7.35 10.75 -31.55
CA SER A 28 7.60 9.34 -31.28
C SER A 28 8.12 9.12 -29.86
N TYR A 29 9.09 9.93 -29.42
CA TYR A 29 9.66 9.84 -28.06
C TYR A 29 8.69 10.28 -26.97
N ILE A 30 7.72 11.15 -27.27
CA ILE A 30 6.61 11.46 -26.34
C ILE A 30 5.72 10.24 -26.16
N THR A 31 5.43 9.52 -27.25
CA THR A 31 4.63 8.29 -27.19
C THR A 31 5.37 7.23 -26.37
N GLU A 32 6.65 6.99 -26.65
CA GLU A 32 7.50 6.06 -25.89
C GLU A 32 7.55 6.41 -24.40
N PHE A 33 7.74 7.69 -24.06
CA PHE A 33 7.71 8.14 -22.65
C PHE A 33 6.39 7.81 -21.95
N PHE A 34 5.24 8.00 -22.60
CA PHE A 34 3.96 7.64 -21.99
C PHE A 34 3.75 6.11 -21.93
N GLU A 35 4.29 5.34 -22.89
CA GLU A 35 4.32 3.88 -22.82
C GLU A 35 5.18 3.39 -21.64
N GLU A 36 6.34 4.01 -21.39
CA GLU A 36 7.18 3.76 -20.20
C GLU A 36 6.47 4.08 -18.88
N CYS A 37 5.50 5.00 -18.91
CA CYS A 37 4.64 5.32 -17.77
C CYS A 37 3.43 4.39 -17.64
N ASP A 38 3.36 3.28 -18.40
CA ASP A 38 2.21 2.38 -18.51
C ASP A 38 0.90 3.10 -18.93
N LEU A 39 1.01 4.13 -19.77
CA LEU A 39 -0.11 4.91 -20.29
C LEU A 39 -0.27 4.71 -21.80
N PRO A 40 -1.46 4.30 -22.29
CA PRO A 40 -1.70 4.01 -23.70
C PRO A 40 -1.92 5.29 -24.54
N PHE A 41 -1.15 6.34 -24.28
CA PHE A 41 -1.28 7.62 -24.98
C PHE A 41 -0.35 7.68 -26.19
N LYS A 42 -0.94 7.90 -27.38
CA LYS A 42 -0.19 8.05 -28.63
C LYS A 42 -0.30 9.47 -29.16
N HIS A 43 0.85 10.11 -29.35
CA HIS A 43 0.88 11.48 -29.84
C HIS A 43 0.29 11.54 -31.26
N ASN A 44 -0.67 12.44 -31.49
CA ASN A 44 -1.49 12.47 -32.70
C ASN A 44 -1.01 13.46 -33.78
N GLY A 45 0.19 14.02 -33.63
CA GLY A 45 0.78 14.98 -34.57
C GLY A 45 0.35 16.44 -34.36
N THR A 46 -0.49 16.72 -33.35
CA THR A 46 -0.80 18.08 -32.94
C THR A 46 0.38 18.73 -32.19
N THR A 47 0.21 19.95 -31.68
CA THR A 47 1.26 20.67 -30.97
C THR A 47 1.68 19.95 -29.69
N ARG A 48 2.95 19.52 -29.62
CA ARG A 48 3.53 18.71 -28.52
C ARG A 48 3.14 19.17 -27.13
N TRP A 49 3.42 20.44 -26.78
CA TRP A 49 3.12 20.94 -25.43
C TRP A 49 1.62 20.95 -25.12
N SER A 50 0.78 21.26 -26.11
CA SER A 50 -0.68 21.33 -25.95
C SER A 50 -1.24 19.94 -25.72
N TRP A 51 -0.86 18.99 -26.58
CA TRP A 51 -1.28 17.60 -26.49
C TRP A 51 -0.85 16.96 -25.16
N THR A 52 0.40 17.17 -24.74
CA THR A 52 0.90 16.65 -23.46
C THR A 52 0.18 17.29 -22.28
N SER A 53 -0.12 18.59 -22.34
CA SER A 53 -0.89 19.28 -21.28
C SER A 53 -2.29 18.69 -21.13
N GLU A 54 -2.98 18.36 -22.23
CA GLU A 54 -4.29 17.72 -22.18
C GLU A 54 -4.24 16.34 -21.51
N ARG A 55 -3.25 15.50 -21.87
CA ARG A 55 -3.09 14.18 -21.23
C ARG A 55 -2.79 14.32 -19.74
N LEU A 56 -1.97 15.29 -19.34
CA LEU A 56 -1.72 15.59 -17.93
C LEU A 56 -3.00 16.06 -17.19
N GLN A 57 -3.86 16.82 -17.87
CA GLN A 57 -5.14 17.25 -17.32
C GLN A 57 -6.06 16.04 -17.07
N GLU A 58 -6.17 15.13 -18.03
CA GLU A 58 -6.94 13.89 -17.89
C GLU A 58 -6.50 13.07 -16.67
N LEU A 59 -5.18 12.98 -16.43
CA LEU A 59 -4.65 12.28 -15.26
C LEU A 59 -5.01 12.97 -13.93
N LEU A 60 -5.13 14.31 -13.92
CA LEU A 60 -5.52 15.09 -12.73
C LEU A 60 -7.03 15.03 -12.41
N GLU A 61 -7.86 14.65 -13.39
CA GLU A 61 -9.30 14.48 -13.23
C GLU A 61 -9.67 13.20 -12.46
N VAL A 62 -8.76 12.23 -12.38
CA VAL A 62 -8.91 11.03 -11.55
C VAL A 62 -9.12 11.43 -10.09
N PRO A 63 -10.17 10.93 -9.40
CA PRO A 63 -10.38 11.20 -7.98
C PRO A 63 -9.21 10.72 -7.11
N CYS A 64 -8.77 11.56 -6.18
CA CYS A 64 -7.72 11.23 -5.22
C CYS A 64 -8.06 11.80 -3.83
N PRO A 65 -7.41 11.34 -2.74
CA PRO A 65 -7.60 11.89 -1.40
C PRO A 65 -7.37 13.41 -1.33
N THR A 66 -7.99 14.05 -0.34
CA THR A 66 -7.82 15.49 -0.09
C THR A 66 -6.34 15.79 0.18
N ASN A 67 -5.82 16.89 -0.38
CA ASN A 67 -4.42 17.29 -0.29
C ASN A 67 -3.41 16.31 -0.95
N SER A 68 -3.87 15.43 -1.84
CA SER A 68 -3.03 14.51 -2.62
C SER A 68 -3.06 14.80 -4.13
N LEU A 69 -2.28 14.04 -4.90
CA LEU A 69 -2.31 13.97 -6.37
C LEU A 69 -2.67 12.55 -6.82
N PRO A 70 -3.28 12.38 -8.00
CA PRO A 70 -3.56 11.05 -8.54
C PRO A 70 -2.29 10.25 -8.85
N ASP A 71 -2.30 8.95 -8.54
CA ASP A 71 -1.11 8.09 -8.61
C ASP A 71 -0.46 8.07 -10.00
N LYS A 72 -1.26 8.01 -11.07
CA LYS A 72 -0.75 8.01 -12.45
C LYS A 72 -0.03 9.32 -12.80
N PHE A 73 -0.53 10.45 -12.30
CA PHE A 73 0.13 11.75 -12.49
C PHE A 73 1.47 11.79 -11.75
N VAL A 74 1.51 11.30 -10.50
CA VAL A 74 2.75 11.20 -9.72
C VAL A 74 3.75 10.25 -10.38
N HIS A 75 3.29 9.13 -10.95
CA HIS A 75 4.13 8.18 -11.65
C HIS A 75 4.82 8.81 -12.87
N VAL A 76 4.08 9.58 -13.68
CA VAL A 76 4.66 10.36 -14.80
C VAL A 76 5.81 11.26 -14.32
N LEU A 77 5.63 11.94 -13.18
CA LEU A 77 6.69 12.79 -12.61
C LEU A 77 7.91 11.98 -12.14
N ARG A 78 7.69 10.77 -11.61
CA ARG A 78 8.79 9.88 -11.20
C ARG A 78 9.60 9.37 -12.39
N VAL A 79 8.93 8.93 -13.45
CA VAL A 79 9.60 8.50 -14.69
C VAL A 79 10.37 9.68 -15.29
N LEU A 80 9.74 10.85 -15.39
CA LEU A 80 10.38 12.07 -15.89
C LEU A 80 11.67 12.45 -15.14
N MET A 81 11.72 12.18 -13.83
CA MET A 81 12.81 12.53 -12.94
C MET A 81 13.67 11.32 -12.54
N HIS A 82 13.65 10.23 -13.32
CA HIS A 82 14.48 9.06 -13.02
C HIS A 82 15.98 9.43 -13.06
N LYS A 83 16.78 8.89 -12.12
CA LYS A 83 18.20 9.27 -12.00
C LYS A 83 19.06 8.82 -13.19
N SER A 84 18.60 7.86 -13.98
CA SER A 84 19.29 7.42 -15.21
C SER A 84 19.44 8.53 -16.24
N ASP A 85 18.53 9.52 -16.27
CA ASP A 85 18.60 10.60 -17.27
C ASP A 85 19.42 11.79 -16.77
N ALA A 86 20.20 11.60 -15.70
CA ALA A 86 21.18 12.58 -15.27
C ALA A 86 22.19 12.85 -16.39
N THR A 87 22.53 14.13 -16.58
CA THR A 87 23.53 14.55 -17.57
C THR A 87 24.83 14.91 -16.87
N GLU A 88 25.94 14.98 -17.61
CA GLU A 88 27.24 15.41 -17.04
C GLU A 88 27.16 16.78 -16.35
N HIS A 89 26.28 17.66 -16.84
CA HIS A 89 26.07 19.01 -16.29
C HIS A 89 24.98 19.07 -15.21
N ASP A 90 24.26 17.97 -14.95
CA ASP A 90 23.28 17.85 -13.88
C ASP A 90 23.25 16.40 -13.33
N PRO A 91 24.36 15.90 -12.75
CA PRO A 91 24.52 14.49 -12.38
C PRO A 91 23.56 14.06 -11.27
N TYR A 92 23.06 15.01 -10.49
CA TYR A 92 22.11 14.78 -9.42
C TYR A 92 20.68 15.22 -9.78
N ARG A 93 20.45 15.67 -11.02
CA ARG A 93 19.17 16.22 -11.51
C ARG A 93 18.63 17.39 -10.68
N VAL A 94 19.51 18.15 -10.02
CA VAL A 94 19.15 19.29 -9.15
C VAL A 94 18.56 20.42 -9.98
N ASN A 95 19.12 20.69 -11.16
CA ASN A 95 18.63 21.76 -12.02
C ASN A 95 17.29 21.37 -12.66
N ALA A 96 17.15 20.13 -13.13
CA ALA A 96 15.88 19.59 -13.60
C ALA A 96 14.79 19.63 -12.50
N LEU A 97 15.14 19.26 -11.27
CA LEU A 97 14.23 19.29 -10.13
C LEU A 97 13.78 20.73 -9.82
N SER A 98 14.70 21.69 -9.85
CA SER A 98 14.41 23.12 -9.69
C SER A 98 13.42 23.62 -10.76
N GLN A 99 13.60 23.24 -12.03
CA GLN A 99 12.68 23.60 -13.10
C GLN A 99 11.28 22.99 -12.89
N LEU A 100 11.20 21.71 -12.52
CA LEU A 100 9.92 21.03 -12.25
C LEU A 100 9.18 21.64 -11.06
N ASN A 101 9.89 22.07 -10.02
CA ASN A 101 9.28 22.64 -8.82
C ASN A 101 8.69 24.04 -9.02
N LYS A 102 9.08 24.78 -10.07
CA LYS A 102 8.50 26.10 -10.38
C LYS A 102 6.98 26.04 -10.60
N PRO A 103 6.43 25.18 -11.47
CA PRO A 103 4.98 25.04 -11.60
C PRO A 103 4.34 24.28 -10.42
N LEU A 104 4.98 23.26 -9.85
CA LEU A 104 4.40 22.48 -8.74
C LEU A 104 4.17 23.31 -7.48
N SER A 105 5.13 24.16 -7.12
CA SER A 105 5.04 25.01 -5.92
C SER A 105 3.86 25.98 -5.98
N ARG A 106 3.53 26.49 -7.17
CA ARG A 106 2.36 27.36 -7.40
C ARG A 106 1.03 26.63 -7.22
N GLU A 107 1.04 25.30 -7.32
CA GLU A 107 -0.10 24.41 -7.08
C GLU A 107 -0.09 23.83 -5.64
N GLY A 108 0.91 24.21 -4.82
CA GLY A 108 1.02 23.78 -3.43
C GLY A 108 1.76 22.47 -3.23
N PHE A 109 2.58 22.03 -4.18
CA PHE A 109 3.38 20.82 -4.08
C PHE A 109 4.87 21.06 -4.33
N GLU A 110 5.70 20.17 -3.82
CA GLU A 110 7.12 20.17 -4.08
C GLU A 110 7.63 18.75 -4.25
N ALA A 111 8.39 18.53 -5.33
CA ALA A 111 9.09 17.30 -5.58
C ALA A 111 10.50 17.35 -4.96
N PHE A 112 10.97 16.23 -4.41
CA PHE A 112 12.32 16.09 -3.87
C PHE A 112 12.78 14.63 -3.97
N TYR A 113 14.09 14.39 -3.91
CA TYR A 113 14.63 13.04 -3.86
C TYR A 113 14.76 12.53 -2.43
N GLY A 114 14.34 11.30 -2.19
CA GLY A 114 14.62 10.57 -0.95
C GLY A 114 16.04 10.03 -0.92
N SER A 115 16.43 9.44 0.23
CA SER A 115 17.72 8.75 0.39
C SER A 115 17.86 7.53 -0.53
N ASP A 116 16.72 7.00 -0.99
CA ASP A 116 16.55 5.87 -1.91
C ASP A 116 16.65 6.27 -3.40
N ASN A 117 17.03 7.52 -3.68
CA ASN A 117 17.08 8.10 -5.03
C ASN A 117 15.73 8.17 -5.77
N ASN A 118 14.60 7.90 -5.13
CA ASN A 118 13.28 8.04 -5.72
C ASN A 118 12.74 9.47 -5.58
N LEU A 119 11.91 9.89 -6.55
CA LEU A 119 11.19 11.15 -6.47
C LEU A 119 9.94 11.01 -5.59
N TYR A 120 9.87 11.85 -4.57
CA TYR A 120 8.73 12.06 -3.69
C TYR A 120 8.10 13.41 -3.95
N ILE A 121 6.81 13.53 -3.65
CA ILE A 121 6.07 14.80 -3.73
C ILE A 121 5.50 15.09 -2.36
N ARG A 122 5.72 16.28 -1.82
CA ARG A 122 5.09 16.76 -0.59
C ARG A 122 4.04 17.80 -0.89
N ASN A 123 2.96 17.79 -0.12
CA ASN A 123 2.01 18.89 -0.07
C ASN A 123 2.56 19.96 0.87
N LEU A 124 2.71 21.19 0.37
CA LEU A 124 3.31 22.31 1.10
C LEU A 124 2.42 22.85 2.23
N LYS A 125 1.11 22.59 2.19
CA LYS A 125 0.17 23.05 3.24
C LYS A 125 0.15 22.11 4.45
N THR A 126 0.25 20.81 4.20
CA THR A 126 0.13 19.79 5.25
C THR A 126 1.46 19.18 5.65
N ASN A 127 2.53 19.43 4.88
CA ASN A 127 3.82 18.72 4.95
C ASN A 127 3.72 17.19 4.80
N ASN A 128 2.58 16.67 4.32
CA ASN A 128 2.42 15.24 4.06
C ASN A 128 3.05 14.88 2.70
N PHE A 129 3.72 13.73 2.67
CA PHE A 129 4.31 13.17 1.45
C PHE A 129 3.29 12.26 0.74
N ILE A 130 3.16 12.42 -0.57
CA ILE A 130 2.41 11.53 -1.45
C ILE A 130 3.28 10.30 -1.67
N LYS A 131 2.92 9.21 -0.98
CA LYS A 131 3.65 7.95 -1.05
C LYS A 131 3.55 7.35 -2.46
N PRO A 132 4.54 6.54 -2.88
CA PRO A 132 4.38 5.71 -4.06
C PRO A 132 3.15 4.82 -3.96
N ASN A 133 2.58 4.46 -5.10
CA ASN A 133 1.44 3.56 -5.13
C ASN A 133 1.85 2.26 -4.42
N GLU A 134 1.21 1.99 -3.28
CA GLU A 134 1.48 0.86 -2.38
C GLU A 134 0.87 -0.43 -2.96
N ASN A 135 0.89 -0.60 -4.28
CA ASN A 135 0.39 -1.82 -4.90
C ASN A 135 1.34 -2.97 -4.54
N PRO A 136 0.91 -3.95 -3.72
CA PRO A 136 1.77 -5.04 -3.27
C PRO A 136 2.21 -5.99 -4.41
N HIS A 137 1.61 -5.87 -5.59
CA HIS A 137 1.85 -6.75 -6.74
C HIS A 137 2.76 -6.14 -7.82
N ARG A 138 3.32 -4.94 -7.62
CA ARG A 138 4.32 -4.40 -8.54
C ARG A 138 5.71 -5.01 -8.29
N PRO A 139 6.64 -4.93 -9.27
CA PRO A 139 8.05 -5.22 -9.01
C PRO A 139 8.63 -4.33 -7.90
N PHE A 140 9.47 -4.90 -7.05
CA PHE A 140 10.13 -4.21 -5.94
C PHE A 140 11.45 -3.56 -6.37
N SER A 141 11.79 -2.42 -5.75
CA SER A 141 13.12 -1.81 -5.87
C SER A 141 14.20 -2.63 -5.15
N GLU A 142 15.47 -2.36 -5.43
CA GLU A 142 16.57 -3.04 -4.71
C GLU A 142 16.53 -2.82 -3.20
N GLU A 143 16.14 -1.62 -2.76
CA GLU A 143 16.00 -1.31 -1.34
C GLU A 143 14.82 -2.02 -0.70
N GLU A 144 13.69 -2.10 -1.41
CA GLU A 144 12.53 -2.87 -1.00
C GLU A 144 12.86 -4.36 -0.90
N LEU A 145 13.66 -4.90 -1.82
CA LEU A 145 14.13 -6.28 -1.75
C LEU A 145 15.05 -6.53 -0.55
N LYS A 146 15.95 -5.58 -0.22
CA LYS A 146 16.78 -5.65 0.99
C LYS A 146 15.90 -5.63 2.24
N LYS A 147 14.95 -4.70 2.32
CA LYS A 147 13.97 -4.59 3.41
C LYS A 147 13.17 -5.88 3.57
N ARG A 148 12.66 -6.42 2.46
CA ARG A 148 11.92 -7.68 2.42
C ARG A 148 12.75 -8.83 2.97
N LYS A 149 14.04 -8.91 2.62
CA LYS A 149 14.94 -9.93 3.15
C LYS A 149 15.09 -9.84 4.67
N PHE A 150 15.28 -8.63 5.22
CA PHE A 150 15.32 -8.44 6.67
C PHE A 150 14.01 -8.85 7.36
N LEU A 151 12.87 -8.55 6.74
CA LEU A 151 11.57 -8.95 7.26
C LEU A 151 11.39 -10.48 7.24
N ILE A 152 11.87 -11.16 6.20
CA ILE A 152 11.87 -12.64 6.15
C ILE A 152 12.68 -13.20 7.32
N ASP A 153 13.90 -12.70 7.53
CA ASP A 153 14.78 -13.14 8.63
C ASP A 153 14.15 -12.88 10.00
N PHE A 154 13.43 -11.76 10.14
CA PHE A 154 12.67 -11.42 11.35
C PHE A 154 11.53 -12.41 11.59
N LEU A 155 10.69 -12.68 10.59
CA LEU A 155 9.53 -13.57 10.71
C LEU A 155 9.92 -15.02 11.01
N ASP A 156 11.07 -15.49 10.53
CA ASP A 156 11.55 -16.83 10.83
C ASP A 156 11.90 -17.00 12.32
N LYS A 157 12.50 -15.97 12.92
CA LYS A 157 12.98 -15.98 14.31
C LYS A 157 11.93 -15.51 15.31
N GLY A 158 11.06 -14.58 14.93
CA GLY A 158 10.07 -13.94 15.79
C GLY A 158 9.00 -14.90 16.31
N SER A 159 8.45 -14.61 17.47
CA SER A 159 7.31 -15.33 18.06
C SER A 159 5.97 -14.95 17.40
N GLU A 160 4.87 -15.59 17.81
CA GLU A 160 3.52 -15.18 17.41
C GLU A 160 3.19 -13.78 17.96
N ASP A 161 3.64 -13.46 19.17
CA ASP A 161 3.51 -12.13 19.76
C ASP A 161 4.31 -11.09 18.96
N ASP A 162 5.52 -11.43 18.48
CA ASP A 162 6.29 -10.54 17.61
C ASP A 162 5.57 -10.29 16.27
N LEU A 163 4.96 -11.33 15.68
CA LEU A 163 4.15 -11.19 14.47
C LEU A 163 2.97 -10.24 14.71
N ILE A 164 2.28 -10.36 15.84
CA ILE A 164 1.17 -9.48 16.19
C ILE A 164 1.67 -8.05 16.46
N GLU A 165 2.50 -7.87 17.48
CA GLU A 165 2.82 -6.57 18.05
C GLU A 165 3.76 -5.75 17.16
N LYS A 166 4.74 -6.40 16.54
CA LYS A 166 5.81 -5.70 15.81
C LYS A 166 5.57 -5.66 14.29
N ILE A 167 4.71 -6.52 13.75
CA ILE A 167 4.43 -6.56 12.30
C ILE A 167 2.99 -6.16 11.98
N LEU A 168 2.00 -6.89 12.49
CA LEU A 168 0.59 -6.70 12.11
C LEU A 168 0.02 -5.38 12.65
N LEU A 169 0.27 -5.04 13.92
CA LEU A 169 -0.23 -3.78 14.49
C LEU A 169 0.29 -2.55 13.72
N PRO A 170 1.61 -2.38 13.45
CA PRO A 170 2.09 -1.27 12.64
C PRO A 170 1.53 -1.28 11.21
N LEU A 171 1.43 -2.45 10.59
CA LEU A 171 0.91 -2.59 9.24
C LEU A 171 -0.54 -2.11 9.15
N PHE A 172 -1.43 -2.63 9.99
CA PHE A 172 -2.84 -2.24 9.99
C PHE A 172 -3.05 -0.76 10.29
N ARG A 173 -2.21 -0.14 11.15
CA ARG A 173 -2.27 1.32 11.38
C ARG A 173 -2.00 2.10 10.11
N ILE A 174 -0.97 1.72 9.36
CA ILE A 174 -0.61 2.41 8.11
C ILE A 174 -1.64 2.16 7.01
N LEU A 175 -2.26 0.98 6.98
CA LEU A 175 -3.38 0.69 6.09
C LEU A 175 -4.68 1.40 6.47
N GLY A 176 -4.69 2.21 7.54
CA GLY A 176 -5.80 3.07 7.92
C GLY A 176 -6.83 2.43 8.86
N PHE A 177 -6.56 1.24 9.39
CA PHE A 177 -7.40 0.64 10.43
C PHE A 177 -7.26 1.40 11.75
N GLN A 178 -8.37 1.47 12.48
CA GLN A 178 -8.51 2.19 13.74
C GLN A 178 -8.81 1.22 14.89
N ARG A 179 -8.54 1.65 16.12
CA ARG A 179 -8.83 0.90 17.36
C ARG A 179 -8.32 -0.54 17.36
N ILE A 180 -7.13 -0.75 16.80
CA ILE A 180 -6.50 -2.06 16.75
C ILE A 180 -6.13 -2.47 18.18
N THR A 181 -6.87 -3.45 18.71
CA THR A 181 -6.81 -3.87 20.11
C THR A 181 -6.42 -5.34 20.18
N VAL A 182 -5.36 -5.66 20.91
CA VAL A 182 -4.95 -7.05 21.19
C VAL A 182 -5.77 -7.58 22.36
N ALA A 183 -6.36 -8.77 22.21
CA ALA A 183 -7.26 -9.36 23.19
C ALA A 183 -6.53 -10.01 24.39
N GLY A 184 -5.30 -10.48 24.18
CA GLY A 184 -4.54 -11.24 25.17
C GLY A 184 -3.50 -10.40 25.91
N HIS A 185 -3.59 -10.41 27.24
CA HIS A 185 -2.46 -10.28 28.19
C HIS A 185 -2.94 -10.34 29.66
N LYS A 186 -4.25 -10.23 29.94
CA LYS A 186 -4.77 -10.33 31.33
C LYS A 186 -5.98 -11.23 31.57
N ASN A 187 -6.81 -11.57 30.58
CA ASN A 187 -8.03 -12.37 30.80
C ASN A 187 -8.36 -13.29 29.62
N LYS A 188 -7.78 -14.50 29.60
CA LYS A 188 -8.04 -15.56 28.60
C LYS A 188 -9.52 -15.94 28.44
N ALA A 189 -10.36 -15.69 29.44
CA ALA A 189 -11.79 -16.00 29.41
C ALA A 189 -12.62 -15.08 28.49
N LEU A 190 -12.05 -13.98 28.00
CA LEU A 190 -12.70 -13.03 27.07
C LEU A 190 -12.15 -13.12 25.64
N GLU A 191 -11.20 -14.03 25.39
CA GLU A 191 -10.58 -14.28 24.09
C GLU A 191 -11.50 -15.22 23.28
N TYR A 192 -12.59 -14.68 22.75
CA TYR A 192 -13.55 -15.44 21.91
C TYR A 192 -12.99 -15.75 20.52
N GLY A 193 -11.83 -16.42 20.45
CA GLY A 193 -11.15 -16.82 19.20
C GLY A 193 -10.63 -15.64 18.38
N LYS A 194 -10.28 -14.53 19.04
CA LYS A 194 -9.75 -13.30 18.41
C LYS A 194 -8.46 -12.94 19.11
N ASP A 195 -7.38 -12.77 18.37
CA ASP A 195 -6.14 -12.21 18.90
C ASP A 195 -6.19 -10.68 18.82
N ILE A 196 -6.83 -10.16 17.78
CA ILE A 196 -6.98 -8.72 17.53
C ILE A 196 -8.42 -8.43 17.11
N TRP A 197 -8.92 -7.25 17.46
CA TRP A 197 -10.04 -6.64 16.75
C TRP A 197 -9.70 -5.21 16.33
N MET A 198 -10.28 -4.76 15.23
CA MET A 198 -10.06 -3.44 14.65
C MET A 198 -11.28 -2.96 13.89
N LYS A 199 -11.29 -1.69 13.48
CA LYS A 199 -12.36 -1.13 12.65
C LYS A 199 -11.83 -0.28 11.51
N PHE A 200 -12.60 -0.17 10.44
CA PHE A 200 -12.28 0.67 9.29
C PHE A 200 -13.43 1.63 9.01
N LEU A 201 -13.12 2.91 8.86
CA LEU A 201 -14.10 3.96 8.57
C LEU A 201 -14.20 4.16 7.06
N LEU A 202 -15.36 3.85 6.49
CA LEU A 202 -15.62 4.10 5.08
C LEU A 202 -15.71 5.62 4.81
N PRO A 203 -15.50 6.07 3.56
CA PRO A 203 -15.70 7.48 3.19
C PRO A 203 -17.11 8.01 3.50
N THR A 204 -18.11 7.11 3.56
CA THR A 204 -19.49 7.41 3.94
C THR A 204 -19.70 7.47 5.46
N GLN A 205 -18.63 7.40 6.26
CA GLN A 205 -18.61 7.36 7.73
C GLN A 205 -19.23 6.10 8.38
N HIS A 206 -19.63 5.11 7.57
CA HIS A 206 -20.01 3.80 8.09
C HIS A 206 -18.76 3.05 8.56
N ILE A 207 -18.91 2.27 9.63
CA ILE A 207 -17.82 1.51 10.24
C ILE A 207 -17.97 0.04 9.86
N ILE A 208 -16.86 -0.58 9.47
CA ILE A 208 -16.75 -2.04 9.33
C ILE A 208 -15.83 -2.56 10.46
N TYR A 209 -16.28 -3.57 11.18
CA TYR A 209 -15.56 -4.22 12.27
C TYR A 209 -14.91 -5.52 11.80
N PHE A 210 -13.67 -5.74 12.25
CA PHE A 210 -12.88 -6.91 11.89
C PHE A 210 -12.39 -7.61 13.15
N GLY A 211 -12.53 -8.93 13.17
CA GLY A 211 -11.79 -9.79 14.08
C GLY A 211 -10.61 -10.42 13.35
N ILE A 212 -9.54 -10.74 14.07
CA ILE A 212 -8.35 -11.36 13.49
C ILE A 212 -7.94 -12.53 14.36
N GLN A 213 -7.73 -13.68 13.72
CA GLN A 213 -7.00 -14.81 14.29
C GLN A 213 -5.66 -14.94 13.56
N VAL A 214 -4.58 -14.95 14.32
CA VAL A 214 -3.21 -15.04 13.86
C VAL A 214 -2.64 -16.40 14.27
N LYS A 215 -1.81 -16.97 13.41
CA LYS A 215 -0.92 -18.08 13.74
C LYS A 215 0.47 -17.86 13.14
N LYS A 216 1.54 -18.12 13.88
CA LYS A 216 2.90 -18.02 13.33
C LYS A 216 3.13 -19.02 12.18
N GLY A 217 2.65 -20.25 12.33
CA GLY A 217 3.00 -21.38 11.47
C GLY A 217 2.25 -21.49 10.15
N LYS A 218 2.53 -22.57 9.43
CA LYS A 218 1.78 -22.98 8.24
C LYS A 218 0.40 -23.50 8.63
N LEU A 219 -0.63 -23.13 7.86
CA LEU A 219 -1.99 -23.64 8.00
C LEU A 219 -2.28 -24.70 6.93
N ASP A 220 -2.49 -25.93 7.36
CA ASP A 220 -2.82 -27.04 6.48
C ASP A 220 -4.05 -27.82 6.95
N SER A 221 -4.58 -28.64 6.04
CA SER A 221 -5.71 -29.53 6.30
C SER A 221 -5.27 -30.94 6.67
N SER A 222 -3.99 -31.15 7.01
CA SER A 222 -3.47 -32.47 7.36
C SER A 222 -3.81 -32.78 8.81
N GLY A 223 -4.47 -33.91 9.06
CA GLY A 223 -4.93 -34.28 10.40
C GLY A 223 -3.82 -34.56 11.42
N MET A 224 -2.56 -34.52 11.00
CA MET A 224 -1.38 -34.67 11.86
C MET A 224 -0.64 -33.34 11.97
N THR A 225 -0.71 -32.71 13.13
CA THR A 225 0.13 -31.55 13.47
C THR A 225 1.59 -32.00 13.52
N LYS A 226 2.33 -31.79 12.42
CA LYS A 226 3.80 -31.72 12.50
C LYS A 226 4.18 -30.50 13.35
N ILE A 227 5.31 -30.56 14.06
CA ILE A 227 5.82 -29.45 14.87
C ILE A 227 5.87 -28.18 13.99
N GLY A 228 5.06 -27.17 14.32
CA GLY A 228 4.96 -25.90 13.59
C GLY A 228 3.80 -25.76 12.58
N ASN A 229 3.02 -26.81 12.33
CA ASN A 229 1.81 -26.74 11.50
C ASN A 229 0.56 -26.69 12.39
N HIS A 230 -0.35 -25.75 12.10
CA HIS A 230 -1.64 -25.69 12.78
C HIS A 230 -2.75 -26.28 11.92
N ASN A 231 -3.64 -26.99 12.59
CA ASN A 231 -4.77 -27.64 11.97
C ASN A 231 -5.88 -26.63 11.67
N ILE A 232 -6.32 -26.59 10.42
CA ILE A 232 -7.39 -25.69 9.98
C ILE A 232 -8.73 -25.87 10.73
N ALA A 233 -8.96 -27.03 11.34
CA ALA A 233 -10.15 -27.29 12.14
C ALA A 233 -10.19 -26.43 13.43
N GLU A 234 -9.03 -26.16 14.04
CA GLU A 234 -8.93 -25.26 15.20
C GLU A 234 -9.31 -23.83 14.79
N ILE A 235 -8.79 -23.38 13.65
CA ILE A 235 -9.06 -22.06 13.07
C ILE A 235 -10.54 -21.89 12.73
N TYR A 236 -11.19 -22.93 12.21
CA TYR A 236 -12.63 -22.90 11.95
C TYR A 236 -13.45 -22.66 13.22
N ASN A 237 -13.11 -23.33 14.32
CA ASN A 237 -13.78 -23.13 15.60
C ASN A 237 -13.55 -21.71 16.14
N GLN A 238 -12.30 -21.23 16.13
CA GLN A 238 -11.95 -19.86 16.53
C GLN A 238 -12.67 -18.82 15.67
N THR A 239 -12.73 -19.03 14.35
CA THR A 239 -13.44 -18.14 13.42
C THR A 239 -14.94 -18.11 13.68
N THR A 240 -15.53 -19.28 13.98
CA THR A 240 -16.96 -19.36 14.31
C THR A 240 -17.27 -18.61 15.61
N MET A 241 -16.42 -18.75 16.64
CA MET A 241 -16.52 -17.98 17.87
C MET A 241 -16.32 -16.47 17.62
N MET A 242 -15.36 -16.13 16.75
CA MET A 242 -15.05 -14.76 16.41
C MET A 242 -16.25 -14.04 15.80
N LEU A 243 -16.92 -14.66 14.81
CA LEU A 243 -18.11 -14.14 14.16
C LEU A 243 -19.37 -14.18 15.06
N GLY A 244 -19.41 -15.10 16.03
CA GLY A 244 -20.57 -15.32 16.91
C GLY A 244 -20.58 -14.52 18.22
N HIS A 245 -19.48 -13.86 18.58
CA HIS A 245 -19.35 -13.15 19.86
C HIS A 245 -19.11 -11.65 19.68
N GLU A 246 -19.90 -10.87 20.42
CA GLU A 246 -19.86 -9.41 20.40
C GLU A 246 -18.55 -8.86 20.97
N ILE A 247 -18.09 -7.77 20.36
CA ILE A 247 -17.07 -6.87 20.90
C ILE A 247 -17.75 -5.62 21.47
N PHE A 248 -17.11 -4.96 22.43
CA PHE A 248 -17.59 -3.69 22.97
C PHE A 248 -16.78 -2.53 22.37
N ASP A 249 -17.45 -1.62 21.66
CA ASP A 249 -16.85 -0.40 21.13
C ASP A 249 -17.11 0.78 22.08
N PRO A 250 -16.09 1.27 22.81
CA PRO A 250 -16.27 2.35 23.78
C PRO A 250 -16.57 3.71 23.12
N GLU A 251 -16.29 3.90 21.83
CA GLU A 251 -16.59 5.17 21.15
C GLU A 251 -18.07 5.32 20.82
N THR A 252 -18.73 4.21 20.50
CA THR A 252 -20.17 4.17 20.24
C THR A 252 -20.98 3.69 21.44
N ASN A 253 -20.30 3.18 22.47
CA ASN A 253 -20.87 2.55 23.66
C ASN A 253 -21.85 1.41 23.32
N LYS A 254 -21.50 0.60 22.30
CA LYS A 254 -22.33 -0.51 21.80
C LYS A 254 -21.57 -1.82 21.84
N ARG A 255 -22.34 -2.91 21.98
CA ARG A 255 -21.87 -4.27 21.71
C ARG A 255 -22.31 -4.68 20.31
N LEU A 256 -21.38 -5.18 19.52
CA LEU A 256 -21.56 -5.42 18.09
C LEU A 256 -20.80 -6.69 17.70
N LEU A 257 -21.30 -7.43 16.71
CA LEU A 257 -20.54 -8.49 16.07
C LEU A 257 -19.49 -7.89 15.12
N VAL A 258 -18.45 -8.65 14.83
CA VAL A 258 -17.52 -8.28 13.74
C VAL A 258 -18.18 -8.59 12.39
N ASP A 259 -17.95 -7.74 11.40
CA ASP A 259 -18.48 -7.92 10.05
C ASP A 259 -17.65 -8.94 9.25
N HIS A 260 -16.33 -8.95 9.48
CA HIS A 260 -15.38 -9.81 8.78
C HIS A 260 -14.35 -10.42 9.74
N ALA A 261 -13.81 -11.58 9.36
CA ALA A 261 -12.77 -12.29 10.08
C ALA A 261 -11.52 -12.45 9.20
N TYR A 262 -10.39 -11.90 9.66
CA TYR A 262 -9.09 -12.19 9.09
C TYR A 262 -8.52 -13.48 9.68
N ILE A 263 -8.05 -14.36 8.81
CA ILE A 263 -7.22 -15.52 9.16
C ILE A 263 -5.82 -15.23 8.65
N VAL A 264 -4.92 -14.96 9.58
CA VAL A 264 -3.55 -14.53 9.29
C VAL A 264 -2.58 -15.65 9.64
N ALA A 265 -1.67 -15.98 8.71
CA ALA A 265 -0.59 -16.94 8.96
C ALA A 265 0.78 -16.32 8.68
N GLY A 266 1.72 -16.48 9.61
CA GLY A 266 3.14 -16.20 9.38
C GLY A 266 3.82 -17.20 8.45
N GLY A 267 3.13 -18.30 8.11
CA GLY A 267 3.49 -19.25 7.06
C GLY A 267 2.50 -19.27 5.91
N GLU A 268 2.57 -20.32 5.09
CA GLU A 268 1.63 -20.55 3.98
C GLU A 268 0.24 -20.96 4.50
N ILE A 269 -0.83 -20.42 3.90
CA ILE A 269 -2.18 -20.97 4.04
C ILE A 269 -2.49 -21.80 2.80
N THR A 270 -2.38 -23.11 2.94
CA THR A 270 -2.48 -24.03 1.79
C THR A 270 -3.83 -23.93 1.07
N LYS A 271 -3.85 -24.18 -0.24
CA LYS A 271 -5.08 -24.26 -1.03
C LYS A 271 -6.09 -25.26 -0.43
N ALA A 272 -5.59 -26.38 0.09
CA ALA A 272 -6.42 -27.40 0.74
C ALA A 272 -7.09 -26.86 2.01
N ALA A 273 -6.36 -26.12 2.86
CA ALA A 273 -6.91 -25.46 4.03
C ALA A 273 -7.97 -24.40 3.67
N ARG A 274 -7.69 -23.54 2.68
CA ARG A 274 -8.65 -22.54 2.17
C ARG A 274 -9.94 -23.20 1.68
N ASN A 275 -9.82 -24.28 0.90
CA ASN A 275 -10.97 -25.05 0.40
C ASN A 275 -11.74 -25.75 1.53
N TRP A 276 -11.04 -26.31 2.52
CA TRP A 276 -11.66 -26.99 3.65
C TRP A 276 -12.54 -26.04 4.47
N LEU A 277 -12.01 -24.85 4.80
CA LEU A 277 -12.78 -23.78 5.47
C LEU A 277 -13.97 -23.35 4.62
N GLY A 278 -13.75 -23.09 3.33
CA GLY A 278 -14.79 -22.63 2.41
C GLY A 278 -15.93 -23.64 2.18
N ASN A 279 -15.68 -24.94 2.41
CA ASN A 279 -16.70 -26.00 2.32
C ASN A 279 -17.43 -26.25 3.65
N LYS A 280 -16.82 -25.88 4.79
CA LYS A 280 -17.42 -26.05 6.12
C LYS A 280 -18.32 -24.89 6.52
N LEU A 281 -18.10 -23.72 5.94
CA LEU A 281 -18.90 -22.53 6.18
C LEU A 281 -20.04 -22.42 5.18
N ASP A 282 -21.17 -21.89 5.63
CA ASP A 282 -22.24 -21.48 4.73
C ASP A 282 -21.80 -20.31 3.84
N ALA A 283 -22.57 -20.06 2.76
CA ALA A 283 -22.21 -19.06 1.76
C ALA A 283 -22.06 -17.64 2.34
N ASN A 284 -22.85 -17.29 3.36
CA ASN A 284 -22.82 -15.97 4.00
C ASN A 284 -21.58 -15.80 4.88
N LYS A 285 -21.24 -16.80 5.70
CA LYS A 285 -20.03 -16.78 6.53
C LYS A 285 -18.77 -16.84 5.69
N ARG A 286 -18.81 -17.52 4.55
CA ARG A 286 -17.67 -17.59 3.63
C ARG A 286 -17.28 -16.22 3.07
N SER A 287 -18.24 -15.34 2.76
CA SER A 287 -17.93 -13.98 2.28
C SER A 287 -17.34 -13.07 3.35
N GLN A 288 -17.44 -13.45 4.63
CA GLN A 288 -16.88 -12.68 5.75
C GLN A 288 -15.42 -13.00 6.02
N ILE A 289 -14.86 -14.05 5.41
CA ILE A 289 -13.48 -14.49 5.69
C ILE A 289 -12.49 -13.88 4.71
N ILE A 290 -11.41 -13.33 5.26
CA ILE A 290 -10.28 -12.80 4.52
C ILE A 290 -9.02 -13.59 4.94
N PHE A 291 -8.32 -14.15 3.98
CA PHE A 291 -7.05 -14.84 4.22
C PHE A 291 -5.89 -13.88 3.97
N MET A 292 -4.90 -13.94 4.85
CA MET A 292 -3.64 -13.21 4.70
C MET A 292 -2.50 -14.16 5.11
N ASP A 293 -1.70 -14.60 4.15
CA ASP A 293 -0.56 -15.46 4.44
C ASP A 293 0.76 -14.69 4.49
N ARG A 294 1.87 -15.40 4.72
CA ARG A 294 3.19 -14.79 4.81
C ARG A 294 3.51 -13.91 3.60
N GLU A 295 3.15 -14.34 2.40
CA GLU A 295 3.49 -13.62 1.17
C GLU A 295 2.72 -12.30 1.10
N ASP A 296 1.44 -12.31 1.48
CA ASP A 296 0.62 -11.10 1.59
C ASP A 296 1.23 -10.10 2.59
N ILE A 297 1.65 -10.58 3.77
CA ILE A 297 2.29 -9.76 4.81
C ILE A 297 3.59 -9.15 4.28
N LEU A 298 4.44 -9.96 3.65
CA LEU A 298 5.71 -9.50 3.10
C LEU A 298 5.49 -8.43 2.03
N ASN A 299 4.54 -8.64 1.11
CA ASN A 299 4.26 -7.70 0.04
C ASN A 299 3.73 -6.37 0.58
N LEU A 300 2.72 -6.42 1.44
CA LEU A 300 2.14 -5.22 2.06
C LEU A 300 3.16 -4.47 2.90
N PHE A 301 3.95 -5.15 3.74
CA PHE A 301 4.93 -4.50 4.60
C PHE A 301 6.08 -3.90 3.79
N THR A 302 6.49 -4.55 2.70
CA THR A 302 7.60 -4.10 1.85
C THR A 302 7.28 -2.78 1.17
N VAL A 303 6.11 -2.67 0.53
CA VAL A 303 5.70 -1.46 -0.22
C VAL A 303 5.28 -0.30 0.69
N ASN A 304 4.96 -0.59 1.95
CA ASN A 304 4.58 0.43 2.92
C ASN A 304 5.82 0.98 3.66
N THR A 305 5.75 2.24 4.09
CA THR A 305 6.80 2.92 4.86
C THR A 305 6.80 2.50 6.33
N ILE A 306 7.09 1.23 6.58
CA ILE A 306 7.26 0.62 7.90
C ILE A 306 8.72 0.21 8.07
N GLU A 307 9.36 0.57 9.18
CA GLU A 307 10.69 0.08 9.51
C GLU A 307 10.62 -1.38 9.93
N VAL A 308 11.60 -2.19 9.50
CA VAL A 308 11.67 -3.59 9.92
C VAL A 308 12.14 -3.62 11.39
N PRO A 309 11.42 -4.31 12.29
CA PRO A 309 11.82 -4.38 13.69
C PRO A 309 13.17 -5.09 13.84
N ILE A 310 13.96 -4.63 14.82
CA ILE A 310 15.22 -5.29 15.18
C ILE A 310 14.92 -6.45 16.13
N ILE A 311 15.56 -7.60 15.88
CA ILE A 311 15.55 -8.72 16.82
C ILE A 311 16.46 -8.32 17.99
N THR A 312 15.85 -7.97 19.12
CA THR A 312 16.51 -7.87 20.42
C THR A 312 16.59 -9.24 21.07
#